data_AF-A0A498Q9C8-F1
#
_entry.id   AF-A0A498Q9C8-F1
#
_cell.length_a   1.000
_cell.length_b   1.000
_cell.length_c   1.000
_cell.angle_alpha   90.00
_cell.angle_beta   90.00
_cell.angle_gamma   90.00
#
_symmetry.space_group_name_H-M   'P 1'
#
loop_
_entity.id
_entity.type
_entity.pdbx_description
1 polymer ?
#
loop_
_entity_poly.entity_id
_entity_poly.type
_entity_poly.pdbx_seq_one_letter_code
_entity_poly.pdbx_strand_id
1 'polypeptide(L)'
;MTNAGDMDAYLSPTAYVDADHPLIRETAAALVRGATSDVERVGRIYHYVRDLPYDILAAFGYLDRGEYRASDVLRHGVAFCMGKASAFVALCRAAGVPARIAFQTVASPDKEFLSPEVRALWGGKSGRPLPWHSLGEAYLGGRWVKLDATIDATTAARLGKPYRRGFDGLTDIPTVEGPILQENGSYADYPGDVAQWYARVARAVLNALEFSDIHTQVADDDELWAGPARHAVAHRSPDSAFSLSEFSTDSSDLANPSPSSNQGAAASMSS
;
A
#
# COMPACT_ATOMS: atom_id res chain seq x y z
N MET A 1 -22.99 17.72 -11.40
CA MET A 1 -22.02 18.83 -11.55
C MET A 1 -21.08 18.72 -10.36
N THR A 2 -19.87 18.23 -10.56
CA THR A 2 -18.81 18.27 -9.54
C THR A 2 -18.40 19.74 -9.36
N ASN A 3 -18.46 20.22 -8.12
CA ASN A 3 -18.17 21.62 -7.80
C ASN A 3 -16.67 21.87 -7.97
N ALA A 4 -16.23 23.06 -8.40
CA ALA A 4 -14.82 23.33 -8.67
C ALA A 4 -13.91 23.06 -7.45
N GLY A 5 -14.39 23.30 -6.22
CA GLY A 5 -13.67 22.98 -4.98
C GLY A 5 -13.54 21.48 -4.63
N ASP A 6 -14.25 20.58 -5.33
CA ASP A 6 -14.13 19.11 -5.19
C ASP A 6 -12.92 18.59 -5.99
N MET A 7 -12.58 19.25 -7.10
CA MET A 7 -11.48 18.80 -7.97
C MET A 7 -10.08 19.15 -7.42
N ASP A 8 -9.97 20.22 -6.64
CA ASP A 8 -8.69 20.65 -6.04
C ASP A 8 -8.12 19.59 -5.08
N ALA A 9 -8.98 18.87 -4.36
CA ALA A 9 -8.57 17.76 -3.50
C ALA A 9 -7.93 16.61 -4.29
N TYR A 10 -8.27 16.46 -5.56
CA TYR A 10 -7.72 15.44 -6.46
C TYR A 10 -6.54 15.95 -7.30
N LEU A 11 -6.10 17.18 -7.09
CA LEU A 11 -4.88 17.77 -7.65
C LEU A 11 -3.81 18.01 -6.56
N SER A 12 -4.24 18.22 -5.33
CA SER A 12 -3.35 18.55 -4.21
C SER A 12 -2.55 17.34 -3.71
N PRO A 13 -1.31 17.56 -3.20
CA PRO A 13 -0.55 16.52 -2.52
C PRO A 13 -1.23 16.14 -1.19
N THR A 14 -1.01 14.90 -0.75
CA THR A 14 -1.50 14.36 0.52
C THR A 14 -0.43 13.48 1.17
N ALA A 15 -0.74 12.76 2.25
CA ALA A 15 0.24 12.03 3.06
C ALA A 15 0.88 10.84 2.32
N TYR A 16 0.11 10.06 1.55
CA TYR A 16 0.63 8.95 0.74
C TYR A 16 0.85 9.33 -0.73
N VAL A 17 0.21 10.41 -1.19
CA VAL A 17 0.28 10.94 -2.56
C VAL A 17 1.01 12.28 -2.55
N ASP A 18 2.33 12.26 -2.37
CA ASP A 18 3.19 13.43 -2.27
C ASP A 18 3.53 14.02 -3.66
N ALA A 19 2.48 14.48 -4.36
CA ALA A 19 2.56 14.99 -5.74
C ALA A 19 3.48 16.21 -5.92
N ASP A 20 3.79 16.93 -4.85
CA ASP A 20 4.68 18.08 -4.82
C ASP A 20 6.16 17.70 -4.62
N HIS A 21 6.45 16.46 -4.26
CA HIS A 21 7.81 15.98 -4.05
C HIS A 21 8.66 16.14 -5.33
N PRO A 22 9.90 16.66 -5.26
CA PRO A 22 10.73 16.92 -6.45
C PRO A 22 10.87 15.72 -7.40
N LEU A 23 11.16 14.53 -6.86
CA LEU A 23 11.24 13.29 -7.65
C LEU A 23 9.95 12.98 -8.44
N ILE A 24 8.77 13.20 -7.84
CA ILE A 24 7.49 12.98 -8.51
C ILE A 24 7.31 14.01 -9.63
N ARG A 25 7.55 15.29 -9.34
CA ARG A 25 7.39 16.38 -10.33
C ARG A 25 8.33 16.21 -11.52
N GLU A 26 9.60 15.88 -11.27
CA GLU A 26 10.60 15.65 -12.31
C GLU A 26 10.25 14.44 -13.17
N THR A 27 9.85 13.33 -12.53
CA THR A 27 9.39 12.12 -13.25
C THR A 27 8.16 12.40 -14.10
N ALA A 28 7.14 13.04 -13.52
CA ALA A 28 5.92 13.41 -14.24
C ALA A 28 6.23 14.31 -15.44
N ALA A 29 7.02 15.38 -15.24
CA ALA A 29 7.42 16.28 -16.31
C ALA A 29 8.19 15.58 -17.44
N ALA A 30 9.04 14.59 -17.10
CA ALA A 30 9.76 13.80 -18.08
C ALA A 30 8.82 12.89 -18.88
N LEU A 31 7.92 12.16 -18.21
CA LEU A 31 6.96 11.24 -18.84
C LEU A 31 6.02 11.98 -19.80
N VAL A 32 5.50 13.14 -19.38
CA VAL A 32 4.49 13.87 -20.14
C VAL A 32 5.06 14.88 -21.14
N ARG A 33 6.39 14.91 -21.32
CA ARG A 33 7.05 15.85 -22.24
C ARG A 33 6.50 15.71 -23.66
N GLY A 34 5.96 16.81 -24.20
CA GLY A 34 5.36 16.83 -25.53
C GLY A 34 4.00 16.13 -25.64
N ALA A 35 3.38 15.72 -24.53
CA ALA A 35 1.98 15.29 -24.53
C ALA A 35 1.06 16.48 -24.77
N THR A 36 0.10 16.32 -25.67
CA THR A 36 -0.83 17.38 -26.12
C THR A 36 -2.21 17.30 -25.48
N SER A 37 -2.52 16.20 -24.78
CA SER A 37 -3.80 15.97 -24.12
C SER A 37 -3.63 15.22 -22.79
N ASP A 38 -4.62 15.33 -21.89
CA ASP A 38 -4.61 14.59 -20.62
C ASP A 38 -4.68 13.08 -20.83
N VAL A 39 -5.33 12.62 -21.89
CA VAL A 39 -5.31 11.21 -22.30
C VAL A 39 -3.88 10.76 -22.58
N GLU A 40 -3.11 11.52 -23.35
CA GLU A 40 -1.69 11.18 -23.60
C GLU A 40 -0.86 11.22 -22.31
N ARG A 41 -1.09 12.20 -21.42
CA ARG A 41 -0.40 12.30 -20.13
C ARG A 41 -0.64 11.06 -19.27
N VAL A 42 -1.92 10.74 -19.03
CA VAL A 42 -2.33 9.61 -18.21
C VAL A 42 -1.89 8.29 -18.82
N GLY A 43 -1.99 8.12 -20.14
CA GLY A 43 -1.55 6.90 -20.81
C GLY A 43 -0.06 6.60 -20.58
N ARG A 44 0.80 7.62 -20.72
CA ARG A 44 2.24 7.47 -20.47
C ARG A 44 2.55 7.17 -19.00
N ILE A 45 1.87 7.85 -18.08
CA ILE A 45 2.01 7.62 -16.63
C ILE A 45 1.52 6.21 -16.27
N TYR A 46 0.36 5.80 -16.78
CA TYR A 46 -0.20 4.47 -16.56
C TYR A 46 0.77 3.38 -17.00
N HIS A 47 1.34 3.48 -18.22
CA HIS A 47 2.29 2.50 -18.71
C HIS A 47 3.59 2.47 -17.90
N TYR A 48 4.11 3.65 -17.52
CA TYR A 48 5.29 3.74 -16.65
C TYR A 48 5.06 3.03 -15.32
N VAL A 49 3.94 3.31 -14.63
CA VAL A 49 3.65 2.71 -13.32
C VAL A 49 3.30 1.24 -13.43
N ARG A 50 2.52 0.84 -14.44
CA ARG A 50 2.18 -0.57 -14.68
C ARG A 50 3.45 -1.39 -14.84
N ASP A 51 4.40 -0.89 -15.61
CA ASP A 51 5.62 -1.63 -15.94
C ASP A 51 6.73 -1.46 -14.88
N LEU A 52 6.46 -0.77 -13.76
CA LEU A 52 7.26 -0.94 -12.54
C LEU A 52 7.10 -2.40 -12.03
N PRO A 53 8.19 -3.11 -11.72
CA PRO A 53 8.13 -4.47 -11.20
C PRO A 53 7.12 -4.65 -10.06
N TYR A 54 6.28 -5.69 -10.16
CA TYR A 54 5.51 -6.18 -9.03
C TYR A 54 6.37 -7.04 -8.12
N ASP A 55 6.61 -6.57 -6.90
CA ASP A 55 7.27 -7.33 -5.84
C ASP A 55 6.67 -6.94 -4.49
N ILE A 56 5.79 -7.80 -3.96
CA ILE A 56 5.11 -7.55 -2.70
C ILE A 56 6.02 -7.75 -1.48
N LEU A 57 6.99 -8.67 -1.55
CA LEU A 57 7.85 -8.95 -0.42
C LEU A 57 8.87 -7.82 -0.21
N ALA A 58 9.50 -7.37 -1.29
CA ALA A 58 10.37 -6.19 -1.24
C ALA A 58 9.59 -4.96 -0.76
N ALA A 59 8.33 -4.81 -1.22
CA ALA A 59 7.50 -3.69 -0.83
C ALA A 59 7.03 -3.71 0.63
N PHE A 60 6.74 -4.89 1.18
CA PHE A 60 6.50 -5.04 2.62
C PHE A 60 7.73 -4.64 3.43
N GLY A 61 8.94 -4.97 2.95
CA GLY A 61 10.20 -4.60 3.61
C GLY A 61 10.37 -3.10 3.81
N TYR A 62 10.09 -2.28 2.79
CA TYR A 62 10.19 -0.82 2.96
C TYR A 62 8.96 -0.22 3.67
N LEU A 63 7.77 -0.83 3.51
CA LEU A 63 6.57 -0.39 4.20
C LEU A 63 6.69 -0.55 5.72
N ASP A 64 7.29 -1.64 6.20
CA ASP A 64 7.50 -1.85 7.64
C ASP A 64 8.51 -0.86 8.24
N ARG A 65 9.43 -0.33 7.43
CA ARG A 65 10.34 0.78 7.81
C ARG A 65 9.66 2.16 7.77
N GLY A 66 8.37 2.23 7.44
CA GLY A 66 7.62 3.47 7.36
C GLY A 66 7.85 4.24 6.05
N GLU A 67 8.34 3.59 5.00
CA GLU A 67 8.46 4.17 3.67
C GLU A 67 7.19 3.82 2.88
N TYR A 68 6.31 4.79 2.62
CA TYR A 68 4.99 4.51 2.05
C TYR A 68 4.52 5.55 1.05
N ARG A 69 5.30 6.62 0.84
CA ARG A 69 4.93 7.70 -0.06
C ARG A 69 5.12 7.29 -1.51
N ALA A 70 4.42 7.94 -2.42
CA ALA A 70 4.61 7.74 -3.84
C ALA A 70 6.06 7.99 -4.29
N SER A 71 6.74 8.97 -3.69
CA SER A 71 8.18 9.19 -3.93
C SER A 71 9.07 8.04 -3.45
N ASP A 72 8.71 7.33 -2.39
CA ASP A 72 9.44 6.14 -1.92
C ASP A 72 9.32 5.00 -2.93
N VAL A 73 8.13 4.80 -3.50
CA VAL A 73 7.89 3.81 -4.56
C VAL A 73 8.80 4.06 -5.76
N LEU A 74 8.91 5.32 -6.22
CA LEU A 74 9.79 5.65 -7.34
C LEU A 74 11.27 5.43 -7.00
N ARG A 75 11.66 5.64 -5.73
CA ARG A 75 13.05 5.41 -5.27
C ARG A 75 13.41 3.93 -5.23
N HIS A 76 12.50 3.08 -4.77
CA HIS A 76 12.70 1.62 -4.75
C HIS A 76 12.56 0.99 -6.12
N GLY A 77 11.73 1.55 -7.00
CA GLY A 77 11.52 1.04 -8.35
C GLY A 77 10.72 -0.27 -8.41
N VAL A 78 10.14 -0.72 -7.29
CA VAL A 78 9.25 -1.89 -7.19
C VAL A 78 8.09 -1.54 -6.28
N ALA A 79 6.91 -2.14 -6.49
CA ALA A 79 5.77 -1.97 -5.59
C ALA A 79 4.68 -3.03 -5.79
N PHE A 80 3.85 -3.20 -4.76
CA PHE A 80 2.54 -3.85 -4.84
C PHE A 80 1.41 -2.84 -5.03
N CYS A 81 0.14 -3.28 -5.01
CA CYS A 81 -1.03 -2.45 -5.30
C CYS A 81 -1.03 -1.12 -4.54
N MET A 82 -0.65 -1.10 -3.26
CA MET A 82 -0.67 0.11 -2.44
C MET A 82 0.20 1.21 -3.05
N GLY A 83 1.48 0.87 -3.29
CA GLY A 83 2.47 1.78 -3.82
C GLY A 83 2.26 2.12 -5.30
N LYS A 84 1.80 1.16 -6.10
CA LYS A 84 1.50 1.42 -7.51
C LYS A 84 0.33 2.39 -7.68
N ALA A 85 -0.73 2.25 -6.88
CA ALA A 85 -1.84 3.20 -6.91
C ALA A 85 -1.41 4.60 -6.44
N SER A 86 -0.64 4.73 -5.36
CA SER A 86 -0.16 6.05 -4.92
C SER A 86 0.78 6.71 -5.93
N ALA A 87 1.72 5.95 -6.52
CA ALA A 87 2.62 6.44 -7.56
C ALA A 87 1.87 6.93 -8.79
N PHE A 88 0.90 6.15 -9.28
CA PHE A 88 0.04 6.56 -10.40
C PHE A 88 -0.68 7.86 -10.11
N VAL A 89 -1.34 7.95 -8.95
CA VAL A 89 -2.12 9.15 -8.58
C VAL A 89 -1.20 10.37 -8.42
N ALA A 90 -0.05 10.23 -7.76
CA ALA A 90 0.88 11.33 -7.52
C ALA A 90 1.45 11.88 -8.84
N LEU A 91 1.83 11.00 -9.77
CA LEU A 91 2.31 11.39 -11.09
C LEU A 91 1.22 12.08 -11.92
N CYS A 92 -0.02 11.59 -11.88
CA CYS A 92 -1.16 12.24 -12.53
C CYS A 92 -1.40 13.65 -11.98
N ARG A 93 -1.43 13.79 -10.65
CA ARG A 93 -1.59 15.09 -9.97
C ARG A 93 -0.48 16.07 -10.32
N ALA A 94 0.77 15.62 -10.30
CA ALA A 94 1.93 16.42 -10.69
C ALA A 94 1.90 16.82 -12.17
N ALA A 95 1.24 16.03 -13.03
CA ALA A 95 0.99 16.35 -14.43
C ALA A 95 -0.26 17.24 -14.65
N GLY A 96 -0.93 17.67 -13.58
CA GLY A 96 -2.12 18.53 -13.64
C GLY A 96 -3.41 17.79 -13.97
N VAL A 97 -3.43 16.46 -13.88
CA VAL A 97 -4.63 15.64 -14.12
C VAL A 97 -5.23 15.22 -12.78
N PRO A 98 -6.50 15.55 -12.48
CA PRO A 98 -7.12 15.11 -11.26
C PRO A 98 -7.17 13.58 -11.16
N ALA A 99 -6.67 13.05 -10.04
CA ALA A 99 -6.57 11.62 -9.80
C ALA A 99 -6.86 11.25 -8.35
N ARG A 100 -7.32 10.02 -8.12
CA ARG A 100 -7.68 9.51 -6.80
C ARG A 100 -7.47 8.00 -6.70
N ILE A 101 -7.46 7.48 -5.48
CA ILE A 101 -7.26 6.05 -5.21
C ILE A 101 -8.63 5.40 -5.12
N ALA A 102 -8.85 4.33 -5.89
CA ALA A 102 -10.03 3.49 -5.78
C ALA A 102 -9.67 2.16 -5.14
N PHE A 103 -10.66 1.53 -4.50
CA PHE A 103 -10.50 0.25 -3.85
C PHE A 103 -11.54 -0.76 -4.33
N GLN A 104 -11.12 -2.01 -4.46
CA GLN A 104 -11.97 -3.13 -4.83
C GLN A 104 -11.68 -4.34 -3.95
N THR A 105 -12.68 -5.19 -3.73
CA THR A 105 -12.47 -6.55 -3.24
C THR A 105 -12.29 -7.47 -4.44
N VAL A 106 -11.17 -8.18 -4.53
CA VAL A 106 -10.85 -9.04 -5.68
C VAL A 106 -10.81 -10.51 -5.26
N ALA A 107 -11.52 -11.35 -6.00
CA ALA A 107 -11.40 -12.79 -5.90
C ALA A 107 -10.06 -13.23 -6.52
N SER A 108 -9.06 -13.49 -5.69
CA SER A 108 -7.80 -14.10 -6.11
C SER A 108 -7.60 -15.41 -5.32
N PRO A 109 -8.33 -16.48 -5.67
CA PRO A 109 -8.37 -17.71 -4.88
C PRO A 109 -7.01 -18.41 -4.80
N ASP A 110 -6.22 -18.31 -5.87
CA ASP A 110 -4.89 -18.92 -5.95
C ASP A 110 -3.77 -17.96 -5.58
N LYS A 111 -4.04 -16.64 -5.48
CA LYS A 111 -3.03 -15.61 -5.16
C LYS A 111 -1.74 -15.75 -5.98
N GLU A 112 -1.88 -16.10 -7.25
CA GLU A 112 -0.76 -16.50 -8.13
C GLU A 112 0.25 -15.38 -8.41
N PHE A 113 -0.15 -14.13 -8.21
CA PHE A 113 0.71 -12.96 -8.34
C PHE A 113 1.56 -12.70 -7.09
N LEU A 114 1.15 -13.19 -5.92
CA LEU A 114 1.94 -13.06 -4.70
C LEU A 114 3.22 -13.91 -4.80
N SER A 115 4.30 -13.44 -4.14
CA SER A 115 5.50 -14.26 -4.01
C SER A 115 5.17 -15.56 -3.25
N PRO A 116 5.89 -16.68 -3.50
CA PRO A 116 5.62 -17.95 -2.81
C PRO A 116 5.56 -17.82 -1.28
N GLU A 117 6.43 -16.98 -0.71
CA GLU A 117 6.52 -16.70 0.72
C GLU A 117 5.24 -16.04 1.26
N VAL A 118 4.80 -14.95 0.62
CA VAL A 118 3.56 -14.25 1.04
C VAL A 118 2.32 -15.09 0.73
N ARG A 119 2.34 -15.86 -0.36
CA ARG A 119 1.27 -16.78 -0.74
C ARG A 119 1.08 -17.90 0.27
N ALA A 120 2.15 -18.43 0.86
CA ALA A 120 2.06 -19.49 1.88
C ALA A 120 1.29 -19.01 3.14
N LEU A 121 1.43 -17.73 3.48
CA LEU A 121 0.75 -17.09 4.61
C LEU A 121 -0.68 -16.67 4.25
N TRP A 122 -0.82 -15.74 3.30
CA TRP A 122 -2.12 -15.15 2.95
C TRP A 122 -3.02 -16.17 2.23
N GLY A 123 -2.43 -17.05 1.42
CA GLY A 123 -3.11 -18.09 0.66
C GLY A 123 -3.33 -19.39 1.43
N GLY A 124 -2.93 -19.47 2.71
CA GLY A 124 -3.05 -20.68 3.54
C GLY A 124 -4.48 -21.25 3.65
N LYS A 125 -5.50 -20.38 3.54
CA LYS A 125 -6.90 -20.80 3.30
C LYS A 125 -7.32 -20.39 1.89
N SER A 126 -7.52 -21.39 1.03
CA SER A 126 -7.98 -21.18 -0.34
C SER A 126 -9.28 -20.37 -0.37
N GLY A 127 -9.40 -19.45 -1.33
CA GLY A 127 -10.61 -18.66 -1.55
C GLY A 127 -10.69 -17.34 -0.77
N ARG A 128 -9.72 -17.02 0.11
CA ARG A 128 -9.66 -15.68 0.73
C ARG A 128 -9.52 -14.59 -0.34
N PRO A 129 -10.38 -13.56 -0.39
CA PRO A 129 -10.23 -12.46 -1.33
C PRO A 129 -9.03 -11.57 -0.96
N LEU A 130 -8.71 -10.63 -1.85
CA LEU A 130 -7.96 -9.42 -1.51
C LEU A 130 -9.00 -8.36 -1.10
N PRO A 131 -9.19 -8.08 0.20
CA PRO A 131 -10.33 -7.27 0.67
C PRO A 131 -10.21 -5.79 0.32
N TRP A 132 -8.98 -5.29 0.20
CA TRP A 132 -8.67 -3.93 -0.19
C TRP A 132 -7.59 -4.01 -1.25
N HIS A 133 -7.98 -4.15 -2.51
CA HIS A 133 -7.11 -4.01 -3.66
C HIS A 133 -7.17 -2.57 -4.15
N SER A 134 -6.04 -1.88 -4.17
CA SER A 134 -5.97 -0.46 -4.53
C SER A 134 -5.56 -0.27 -5.99
N LEU A 135 -6.23 0.67 -6.66
CA LEU A 135 -5.97 1.06 -8.04
C LEU A 135 -6.14 2.57 -8.22
N GLY A 136 -5.71 3.10 -9.37
CA GLY A 136 -5.85 4.52 -9.68
C GLY A 136 -7.14 4.85 -10.43
N GLU A 137 -7.68 6.05 -10.21
CA GLU A 137 -8.65 6.69 -11.10
C GLU A 137 -8.10 8.03 -11.59
N ALA A 138 -8.26 8.33 -12.87
CA ALA A 138 -7.96 9.63 -13.46
C ALA A 138 -9.24 10.26 -14.05
N TYR A 139 -9.38 11.58 -13.93
CA TYR A 139 -10.51 12.31 -14.49
C TYR A 139 -10.22 12.71 -15.93
N LEU A 140 -10.85 12.03 -16.89
CA LEU A 140 -10.65 12.21 -18.33
C LEU A 140 -12.00 12.43 -19.02
N GLY A 141 -12.09 13.43 -19.89
CA GLY A 141 -13.31 13.67 -20.69
C GLY A 141 -14.59 13.85 -19.85
N GLY A 142 -14.48 14.44 -18.65
CA GLY A 142 -15.62 14.69 -17.77
C GLY A 142 -16.04 13.52 -16.88
N ARG A 143 -15.23 12.45 -16.77
CA ARG A 143 -15.52 11.31 -15.90
C ARG A 143 -14.27 10.65 -15.33
N TRP A 144 -14.46 9.88 -14.26
CA TRP A 144 -13.43 9.02 -13.69
C TRP A 144 -13.25 7.76 -14.56
N VAL A 145 -12.00 7.41 -14.83
CA VAL A 145 -11.59 6.18 -15.51
C VAL A 145 -10.70 5.38 -14.55
N LYS A 146 -11.09 4.15 -14.23
CA LYS A 146 -10.31 3.23 -13.38
C LYS A 146 -9.18 2.59 -14.17
N LEU A 147 -7.99 2.59 -13.61
CA LEU A 147 -6.77 2.13 -14.25
C LEU A 147 -5.97 1.29 -13.25
N ASP A 148 -6.15 -0.03 -13.31
CA ASP A 148 -5.36 -0.95 -12.49
C ASP A 148 -3.97 -1.21 -13.11
N ALA A 149 -2.97 -0.57 -12.52
CA ALA A 149 -1.57 -0.69 -12.88
C ALA A 149 -0.80 -1.69 -11.99
N THR A 150 -1.48 -2.53 -11.19
CA THR A 150 -0.83 -3.32 -10.13
C THR A 150 0.19 -4.33 -10.67
N ILE A 151 -0.19 -5.11 -11.68
CA ILE A 151 0.66 -6.19 -12.20
C ILE A 151 1.35 -5.69 -13.47
N ASP A 152 2.68 -5.83 -13.53
CA ASP A 152 3.41 -5.48 -14.74
C ASP A 152 3.07 -6.41 -15.91
N ALA A 153 3.13 -5.87 -17.14
CA ALA A 153 2.68 -6.62 -18.31
C ALA A 153 3.46 -7.94 -18.51
N THR A 154 4.73 -7.97 -18.13
CA THR A 154 5.60 -9.15 -18.23
C THR A 154 5.15 -10.24 -17.27
N THR A 155 4.91 -9.90 -16.01
CA THR A 155 4.40 -10.82 -14.98
C THR A 155 3.00 -11.31 -15.33
N ALA A 156 2.11 -10.42 -15.74
CA ALA A 156 0.75 -10.75 -16.19
C ALA A 156 0.78 -11.77 -17.34
N ALA A 157 1.60 -11.54 -18.37
CA ALA A 157 1.74 -12.45 -19.50
C ALA A 157 2.36 -13.80 -19.09
N ARG A 158 3.41 -13.79 -18.26
CA ARG A 158 4.09 -15.00 -17.77
C ARG A 158 3.15 -15.91 -16.99
N LEU A 159 2.20 -15.35 -16.25
CA LEU A 159 1.18 -16.10 -15.50
C LEU A 159 -0.08 -16.42 -16.33
N GLY A 160 -0.05 -16.17 -17.65
CA GLY A 160 -1.17 -16.50 -18.55
C GLY A 160 -2.39 -15.60 -18.39
N LYS A 161 -2.22 -14.43 -17.76
CA LYS A 161 -3.27 -13.45 -17.48
C LYS A 161 -2.92 -12.06 -18.04
N PRO A 162 -2.58 -11.94 -19.35
CA PRO A 162 -2.23 -10.66 -19.93
C PRO A 162 -3.42 -9.69 -19.90
N TYR A 163 -3.12 -8.40 -19.82
CA TYR A 163 -4.10 -7.34 -20.04
C TYR A 163 -4.76 -7.53 -21.41
N ARG A 164 -6.10 -7.57 -21.44
CA ARG A 164 -6.88 -7.83 -22.67
C ARG A 164 -7.15 -6.57 -23.50
N ARG A 165 -6.77 -5.40 -22.98
CA ARG A 165 -7.07 -4.09 -23.57
C ARG A 165 -5.93 -3.13 -23.28
N GLY A 166 -5.62 -2.29 -24.27
CA GLY A 166 -4.73 -1.14 -24.12
C GLY A 166 -5.47 0.09 -23.62
N PHE A 167 -4.74 1.06 -23.09
CA PHE A 167 -5.29 2.33 -22.65
C PHE A 167 -5.82 3.14 -23.86
N ASP A 168 -7.07 3.58 -23.80
CA ASP A 168 -7.74 4.40 -24.81
C ASP A 168 -8.27 5.73 -24.23
N GLY A 169 -8.01 6.01 -22.94
CA GLY A 169 -8.53 7.18 -22.22
C GLY A 169 -10.03 7.15 -21.93
N LEU A 170 -10.71 6.04 -22.27
CA LEU A 170 -12.15 5.90 -22.14
C LEU A 170 -12.53 4.66 -21.33
N THR A 171 -12.03 3.50 -21.69
CA THR A 171 -12.43 2.26 -21.07
C THR A 171 -11.60 2.04 -19.81
N ASP A 172 -12.25 1.64 -18.71
CA ASP A 172 -11.54 1.20 -17.52
C ASP A 172 -10.59 0.03 -17.87
N ILE A 173 -9.44 -0.01 -17.21
CA ILE A 173 -8.54 -1.14 -17.27
C ILE A 173 -8.70 -1.94 -15.97
N PRO A 174 -9.36 -3.10 -16.02
CA PRO A 174 -9.63 -3.89 -14.81
C PRO A 174 -8.37 -4.61 -14.34
N THR A 175 -8.41 -5.06 -13.09
CA THR A 175 -7.41 -5.97 -12.54
C THR A 175 -7.29 -7.25 -13.35
N VAL A 176 -6.06 -7.79 -13.43
CA VAL A 176 -5.78 -9.13 -13.97
C VAL A 176 -5.76 -10.20 -12.87
N GLU A 177 -5.86 -9.79 -11.60
CA GLU A 177 -5.69 -10.69 -10.45
C GLU A 177 -6.90 -11.62 -10.24
N GLY A 178 -8.08 -11.21 -10.71
CA GLY A 178 -9.27 -12.04 -10.75
C GLY A 178 -10.58 -11.23 -10.78
N PRO A 179 -11.74 -11.88 -10.58
CA PRO A 179 -13.03 -11.21 -10.58
C PRO A 179 -13.15 -10.16 -9.48
N ILE A 180 -13.71 -9.00 -9.80
CA ILE A 180 -14.07 -7.96 -8.82
C ILE A 180 -15.35 -8.41 -8.11
N LEU A 181 -15.29 -8.56 -6.79
CA LEU A 181 -16.42 -8.94 -5.95
C LEU A 181 -17.20 -7.73 -5.44
N GLN A 182 -16.51 -6.61 -5.20
CA GLN A 182 -17.11 -5.42 -4.59
C GLN A 182 -16.28 -4.17 -4.86
N GLU A 183 -16.96 -3.04 -5.08
CA GLU A 183 -16.36 -1.71 -5.06
C GLU A 183 -16.32 -1.19 -3.62
N ASN A 184 -15.16 -0.70 -3.18
CA ASN A 184 -14.91 -0.21 -1.83
C ASN A 184 -14.75 1.32 -1.75
N GLY A 185 -15.06 2.03 -2.84
CA GLY A 185 -15.05 3.49 -2.90
C GLY A 185 -13.75 4.08 -3.44
N SER A 186 -13.76 5.41 -3.58
CA SER A 186 -12.62 6.17 -4.10
C SER A 186 -12.34 7.38 -3.20
N TYR A 187 -11.07 7.66 -2.97
CA TYR A 187 -10.61 8.59 -1.94
C TYR A 187 -9.43 9.43 -2.46
N ALA A 188 -9.34 10.67 -1.98
CA ALA A 188 -8.22 11.57 -2.31
C ALA A 188 -6.88 11.08 -1.74
N ASP A 189 -6.89 10.28 -0.68
CA ASP A 189 -5.71 9.63 -0.11
C ASP A 189 -6.08 8.24 0.43
N TYR A 190 -5.10 7.45 0.88
CA TYR A 190 -5.36 6.22 1.63
C TYR A 190 -6.11 6.53 2.93
N PRO A 191 -7.27 5.91 3.17
CA PRO A 191 -7.89 5.95 4.48
C PRO A 191 -6.95 5.36 5.54
N GLY A 192 -6.85 6.02 6.70
CA GLY A 192 -5.92 5.63 7.76
C GLY A 192 -6.05 4.17 8.18
N ASP A 193 -7.27 3.68 8.35
CA ASP A 193 -7.54 2.29 8.74
C ASP A 193 -7.01 1.26 7.71
N VAL A 194 -7.11 1.59 6.41
CA VAL A 194 -6.63 0.73 5.32
C VAL A 194 -5.11 0.76 5.24
N ALA A 195 -4.49 1.93 5.35
CA ALA A 195 -3.03 2.05 5.35
C ALA A 195 -2.39 1.36 6.55
N GLN A 196 -2.95 1.55 7.75
CA GLN A 196 -2.50 0.85 8.96
C GLN A 196 -2.68 -0.65 8.83
N TRP A 197 -3.76 -1.11 8.18
CA TRP A 197 -3.94 -2.54 7.91
C TRP A 197 -2.85 -3.10 6.99
N TYR A 198 -2.50 -2.42 5.88
CA TYR A 198 -1.37 -2.86 5.04
C TYR A 198 -0.06 -2.93 5.83
N ALA A 199 0.23 -1.95 6.69
CA ALA A 199 1.41 -1.96 7.52
C ALA A 199 1.43 -3.14 8.52
N ARG A 200 0.28 -3.46 9.15
CA ARG A 200 0.15 -4.64 10.01
C ARG A 200 0.35 -5.95 9.24
N VAL A 201 -0.21 -6.05 8.04
CA VAL A 201 -0.02 -7.22 7.16
C VAL A 201 1.44 -7.38 6.79
N ALA A 202 2.11 -6.31 6.36
CA ALA A 202 3.53 -6.34 6.02
C ALA A 202 4.38 -6.83 7.19
N ARG A 203 4.18 -6.26 8.38
CA ARG A 203 4.89 -6.66 9.60
C ARG A 203 4.64 -8.11 9.99
N ALA A 204 3.38 -8.54 9.98
CA ALA A 204 3.02 -9.91 10.33
C ALA A 204 3.66 -10.93 9.38
N VAL A 205 3.68 -10.61 8.08
CA VAL A 205 4.34 -11.44 7.06
C VAL A 205 5.83 -11.49 7.29
N LEU A 206 6.51 -10.34 7.42
CA LEU A 206 7.96 -10.31 7.62
C LEU A 206 8.38 -11.05 8.89
N ASN A 207 7.67 -10.85 10.00
CA ASN A 207 7.91 -11.58 11.24
C ASN A 207 7.74 -13.10 11.06
N ALA A 208 6.70 -13.54 10.35
CA ALA A 208 6.48 -14.97 10.12
C ALA A 208 7.49 -15.62 9.17
N LEU A 209 8.17 -14.83 8.33
CA LEU A 209 9.29 -15.28 7.51
C LEU A 209 10.59 -15.39 8.30
N GLU A 210 10.76 -14.57 9.34
CA GLU A 210 11.90 -14.64 10.26
C GLU A 210 11.72 -15.75 11.31
N PHE A 211 10.50 -15.90 11.83
CA PHE A 211 10.16 -16.79 12.94
C PHE A 211 9.13 -17.84 12.48
N SER A 212 9.60 -19.05 12.16
CA SER A 212 8.75 -20.09 11.58
C SER A 212 7.72 -20.69 12.55
N ASP A 213 7.89 -20.50 13.85
CA ASP A 213 6.99 -20.96 14.91
C ASP A 213 5.64 -20.22 14.91
N ILE A 214 5.59 -18.99 14.40
CA ILE A 214 4.34 -18.21 14.25
C ILE A 214 3.69 -18.34 12.86
N HIS A 215 4.29 -19.12 11.96
CA HIS A 215 3.83 -19.22 10.56
C HIS A 215 2.38 -19.70 10.45
N THR A 216 2.00 -20.78 11.15
CA THR A 216 0.63 -21.29 11.17
C THR A 216 -0.34 -20.29 11.80
N GLN A 217 0.05 -19.62 12.88
CA GLN A 217 -0.79 -18.60 13.53
C GLN A 217 -1.11 -17.46 12.56
N VAL A 218 -0.10 -16.91 11.88
CA VAL A 218 -0.31 -15.82 10.92
C VAL A 218 -1.10 -16.30 9.69
N ALA A 219 -0.83 -17.51 9.21
CA ALA A 219 -1.59 -18.08 8.10
C ALA A 219 -3.08 -18.27 8.44
N ASP A 220 -3.43 -18.61 9.68
CA ASP A 220 -4.80 -18.88 10.11
C ASP A 220 -5.58 -17.67 10.64
N ASP A 221 -4.92 -16.51 10.79
CA ASP A 221 -5.47 -15.26 11.31
C ASP A 221 -6.46 -14.58 10.34
N ASP A 222 -7.72 -14.99 10.37
CA ASP A 222 -8.75 -14.43 9.49
C ASP A 222 -9.03 -12.93 9.76
N GLU A 223 -8.75 -12.42 10.96
CA GLU A 223 -8.93 -10.99 11.28
C GLU A 223 -7.87 -10.14 10.58
N LEU A 224 -6.61 -10.57 10.62
CA LEU A 224 -5.51 -9.95 9.88
C LEU A 224 -5.83 -9.89 8.38
N TRP A 225 -6.33 -10.98 7.80
CA TRP A 225 -6.56 -11.07 6.37
C TRP A 225 -7.87 -10.44 5.88
N ALA A 226 -8.84 -10.18 6.75
CA ALA A 226 -10.12 -9.58 6.38
C ALA A 226 -10.03 -8.07 6.12
N GLY A 227 -9.09 -7.38 6.76
CA GLY A 227 -8.97 -5.92 6.68
C GLY A 227 -10.14 -5.17 7.32
N PRO A 228 -10.09 -3.83 7.33
CA PRO A 228 -11.12 -3.01 7.98
C PRO A 228 -12.46 -3.12 7.25
N ALA A 229 -13.56 -3.06 8.01
CA ALA A 229 -14.90 -3.12 7.43
C ALA A 229 -15.20 -1.84 6.63
N ARG A 230 -15.73 -1.99 5.40
CA ARG A 230 -16.00 -0.88 4.47
C ARG A 230 -16.82 0.26 5.09
N HIS A 231 -17.85 -0.05 5.87
CA HIS A 231 -18.70 0.95 6.51
C HIS A 231 -17.93 1.79 7.54
N ALA A 232 -16.95 1.19 8.25
CA ALA A 232 -16.12 1.92 9.19
C ALA A 232 -15.18 2.91 8.48
N VAL A 233 -14.66 2.51 7.30
CA VAL A 233 -13.78 3.35 6.47
C VAL A 233 -14.55 4.51 5.82
N ALA A 234 -15.76 4.27 5.30
CA ALA A 234 -16.54 5.28 4.60
C ALA A 234 -17.06 6.43 5.51
N HIS A 235 -17.18 6.20 6.82
CA HIS A 235 -17.74 7.17 7.76
C HIS A 235 -16.71 8.02 8.51
N ARG A 236 -15.40 7.80 8.31
CA ARG A 236 -14.36 8.63 8.92
C ARG A 236 -13.89 9.71 7.94
N SER A 237 -14.10 10.98 8.29
CA SER A 237 -13.58 12.13 7.54
C SER A 237 -12.05 12.13 7.47
N PRO A 238 -11.44 12.70 6.42
CA PRO A 238 -9.98 12.70 6.19
C PRO A 238 -9.15 13.51 7.22
N ASP A 239 -9.77 14.17 8.19
CA ASP A 239 -9.08 15.07 9.13
C ASP A 239 -8.42 14.38 10.33
N SER A 240 -8.49 13.06 10.48
CA SER A 240 -7.80 12.36 11.55
C SER A 240 -6.44 11.80 11.10
N ALA A 241 -5.51 12.71 10.82
CA ALA A 241 -4.09 12.37 10.88
C ALA A 241 -3.75 12.01 12.34
N PHE A 242 -3.96 10.75 12.72
CA PHE A 242 -3.48 10.21 13.99
C PHE A 242 -1.96 10.17 13.94
N SER A 243 -1.32 10.92 14.84
CA SER A 243 0.12 10.87 15.07
C SER A 243 0.50 9.47 15.56
N LEU A 244 1.33 8.75 14.81
CA LEU A 244 1.88 7.44 15.22
C LEU A 244 2.94 7.55 16.34
N SER A 245 3.02 8.68 17.03
CA SER A 245 3.96 8.92 18.13
C SER A 245 3.57 8.25 19.46
N GLU A 246 2.41 7.59 19.56
CA GLU A 246 1.91 7.03 20.84
C GLU A 246 2.33 5.59 21.14
N PHE A 247 3.22 4.98 20.36
CA PHE A 247 3.85 3.71 20.72
C PHE A 247 5.37 3.82 20.74
N SER A 248 5.88 4.75 21.56
CA SER A 248 7.18 4.56 22.19
C SER A 248 6.92 3.77 23.46
N THR A 249 7.11 2.46 23.41
CA THR A 249 7.16 1.66 24.64
C THR A 249 8.38 2.09 25.44
N ASP A 250 8.09 2.75 26.55
CA ASP A 250 9.00 3.08 27.64
C ASP A 250 9.82 1.83 28.01
N SER A 251 11.06 1.76 27.53
CA SER A 251 12.06 0.82 28.00
C SER A 251 12.77 1.43 29.19
N SER A 252 12.06 1.59 30.30
CA SER A 252 12.68 1.99 31.56
C SER A 252 11.99 1.39 32.80
N ASP A 253 11.56 0.12 32.73
CA ASP A 253 11.18 -0.64 33.93
C ASP A 253 11.60 -2.11 33.85
N LEU A 254 12.92 -2.33 33.88
CA LEU A 254 13.50 -3.58 34.39
C LEU A 254 14.51 -3.20 35.49
N ALA A 255 13.97 -3.00 36.69
CA ALA A 255 14.76 -2.88 37.90
C ALA A 255 15.55 -4.17 38.16
N ASN A 256 16.87 -4.04 38.16
CA ASN A 256 17.79 -5.06 38.68
C ASN A 256 17.54 -5.29 40.18
N PRO A 257 17.45 -6.53 40.68
CA PRO A 257 17.47 -6.78 42.11
C PRO A 257 18.89 -6.52 42.66
N SER A 258 18.97 -5.64 43.66
CA SER A 258 20.21 -5.32 44.38
C SER A 258 20.68 -6.52 45.23
N PRO A 259 21.99 -6.72 45.43
CA PRO A 259 22.52 -7.82 46.25
C PRO A 259 22.41 -7.47 47.75
N SER A 260 21.94 -8.43 48.54
CA SER A 260 21.90 -8.34 50.00
C SER A 260 23.32 -8.31 50.58
N SER A 261 23.54 -7.31 51.42
CA SER A 261 24.73 -7.11 52.24
C SER A 261 24.88 -8.22 53.29
N ASN A 262 25.98 -8.97 53.26
CA ASN A 262 26.43 -9.76 54.40
C ASN A 262 27.61 -9.01 55.06
N GLN A 263 27.31 -8.28 56.15
CA GLN A 263 28.34 -7.69 57.00
C GLN A 263 28.90 -8.76 57.92
N GLY A 264 30.23 -8.90 57.90
CA GLY A 264 30.96 -9.78 58.79
C GLY A 264 30.85 -9.34 60.26
N ALA A 265 30.73 -10.33 61.13
CA ALA A 265 31.08 -10.21 62.54
C ALA A 265 32.50 -10.77 62.72
N ALA A 266 33.40 -9.93 63.23
CA ALA A 266 34.71 -10.33 63.72
C ALA A 266 34.81 -9.99 65.22
N ALA A 267 35.63 -10.78 65.93
CA ALA A 267 36.10 -10.71 67.33
C ALA A 267 35.44 -11.74 68.27
N SER A 268 36.10 -12.44 69.18
CA SER A 268 37.52 -12.72 69.53
C SER A 268 37.48 -13.50 70.86
N MET A 269 38.45 -14.38 71.15
CA MET A 269 38.97 -14.84 72.47
C MET A 269 39.46 -16.30 72.32
N SER A 270 40.76 -16.57 72.19
CA SER A 270 41.84 -16.61 73.21
C SER A 270 41.80 -17.85 74.12
N SER A 271 42.95 -18.56 74.11
CA SER A 271 43.41 -19.67 74.96
C SER A 271 43.06 -21.09 74.51
#